data_AF-A0A965V200-F1
#
_entry.id   AF-A0A965V200-F1
#
_cell.length_a   1.000
_cell.length_b   1.000
_cell.length_c   1.000
_cell.angle_alpha   90.00
_cell.angle_beta   90.00
_cell.angle_gamma   90.00
#
_symmetry.space_group_name_H-M   'P 1'
#
loop_
_entity.id
_entity.type
_entity.pdbx_description
1 polymer ?
#
loop_
_entity_poly.entity_id
_entity_poly.type
_entity_poly.pdbx_seq_one_letter_code
_entity_poly.pdbx_strand_id
1 'polypeptide(L)'
;MPPAKQSAAKDDVAIAPSLIEVADALLRAAVEASRQHERVGRLLSKGWLDDELKHVAQMCDAAVGHLTVCADTYEQAAAQGKGALDESVWHTANSLWHASRDTARRHDLRATLVKRLGRHTAEQLQQVQVEFELQASSLLAMRQEIAAYRKLRPDAQ
;
A
#
# COMPACT_ATOMS: atom_id res chain seq x y z
N MET A 1 18.03 40.81 40.48
CA MET A 1 17.36 40.03 39.41
C MET A 1 18.44 39.33 38.59
N PRO A 2 18.64 38.01 38.73
CA PRO A 2 19.51 37.25 37.83
C PRO A 2 18.69 36.74 36.62
N PRO A 3 19.28 36.65 35.41
CA PRO A 3 18.58 36.14 34.24
C PRO A 3 18.45 34.61 34.31
N ALA A 4 17.25 34.13 33.99
CA ALA A 4 16.93 32.71 33.90
C ALA A 4 17.77 32.05 32.80
N LYS A 5 18.47 30.96 33.17
CA LYS A 5 19.11 30.06 32.21
C LYS A 5 18.02 29.41 31.35
N GLN A 6 17.93 29.81 30.08
CA GLN A 6 17.20 29.05 29.08
C GLN A 6 17.82 27.65 28.97
N SER A 7 17.06 26.64 29.39
CA SER A 7 17.36 25.25 29.11
C SER A 7 17.14 25.03 27.61
N ALA A 8 18.22 24.67 26.91
CA ALA A 8 18.19 24.32 25.51
C ALA A 8 17.20 23.16 25.29
N ALA A 9 16.27 23.34 24.35
CA ALA A 9 15.50 22.25 23.78
C ALA A 9 16.51 21.23 23.22
N LYS A 10 16.40 19.98 23.67
CA LYS A 10 17.08 18.87 23.03
C LYS A 10 16.51 18.77 21.61
N ASP A 11 17.36 19.06 20.62
CA ASP A 11 17.10 18.67 19.24
C ASP A 11 16.89 17.15 19.22
N ASP A 12 15.63 16.75 19.05
CA ASP A 12 15.24 15.36 18.88
C ASP A 12 15.70 14.96 17.46
N VAL A 13 16.93 14.45 17.37
CA VAL A 13 17.48 13.96 16.10
C VAL A 13 16.67 12.72 15.72
N ALA A 14 15.67 12.91 14.86
CA ALA A 14 14.91 11.80 14.28
C ALA A 14 15.89 10.88 13.53
N ILE A 15 16.16 9.71 14.11
CA ILE A 15 16.97 8.67 13.48
C ILE A 15 16.18 8.18 12.27
N ALA A 16 16.76 8.29 11.08
CA ALA A 16 16.12 7.79 9.86
C ALA A 16 15.90 6.27 9.99
N PRO A 17 14.71 5.75 9.64
CA PRO A 17 14.42 4.33 9.76
C PRO A 17 15.34 3.52 8.84
N SER A 18 15.78 2.37 9.33
CA SER A 18 16.60 1.44 8.56
C SER A 18 15.80 0.82 7.41
N LEU A 19 16.50 0.35 6.36
CA LEU A 19 15.85 -0.25 5.19
C LEU A 19 14.94 -1.44 5.56
N ILE A 20 15.30 -2.21 6.59
CA ILE A 20 14.48 -3.33 7.04
C ILE A 20 13.19 -2.86 7.73
N GLU A 21 13.24 -1.81 8.55
CA GLU A 21 12.05 -1.27 9.22
C GLU A 21 11.06 -0.70 8.20
N VAL A 22 11.58 -0.08 7.14
CA VAL A 22 10.77 0.45 6.04
C VAL A 22 10.16 -0.70 5.22
N ALA A 23 10.90 -1.78 4.96
CA ALA A 23 10.39 -2.97 4.29
C ALA A 23 9.27 -3.66 5.11
N ASP A 24 9.43 -3.75 6.43
CA ASP A 24 8.41 -4.30 7.33
C ASP A 24 7.18 -3.39 7.44
N ALA A 25 7.36 -2.05 7.39
CA ALA A 25 6.25 -1.12 7.29
C ALA A 25 5.47 -1.29 5.97
N LEU A 26 6.18 -1.46 4.85
CA LEU A 26 5.58 -1.76 3.55
C LEU A 26 4.79 -3.07 3.57
N LEU A 27 5.33 -4.12 4.21
CA LEU A 27 4.60 -5.37 4.42
C LEU A 27 3.26 -5.14 5.14
N ARG A 28 3.30 -4.46 6.29
CA ARG A 28 2.08 -4.20 7.08
C ARG A 28 1.05 -3.39 6.28
N ALA A 29 1.49 -2.40 5.50
CA ALA A 29 0.62 -1.64 4.62
C ALA A 29 0.01 -2.51 3.50
N ALA A 30 0.80 -3.36 2.85
CA ALA A 30 0.33 -4.25 1.78
C ALA A 30 -0.70 -5.26 2.29
N VAL A 31 -0.49 -5.79 3.50
CA VAL A 31 -1.42 -6.70 4.18
C VAL A 31 -2.75 -6.01 4.47
N GLU A 32 -2.71 -4.80 5.01
CA GLU A 32 -3.92 -4.04 5.31
C GLU A 32 -4.69 -3.65 4.05
N ALA A 33 -3.99 -3.19 3.00
CA ALA A 33 -4.61 -2.92 1.71
C ALA A 33 -5.29 -4.17 1.12
N SER A 34 -4.62 -5.32 1.15
CA SER A 34 -5.19 -6.59 0.71
C SER A 34 -6.45 -6.97 1.51
N ARG A 35 -6.39 -6.82 2.84
CA ARG A 35 -7.54 -7.10 3.73
C ARG A 35 -8.73 -6.20 3.42
N GLN A 36 -8.53 -4.90 3.18
CA GLN A 36 -9.63 -3.99 2.87
C GLN A 36 -10.22 -4.27 1.49
N HIS A 37 -9.41 -4.64 0.49
CA HIS A 37 -9.92 -5.10 -0.80
C HIS A 37 -10.81 -6.34 -0.67
N GLU A 38 -10.40 -7.34 0.12
CA GLU A 38 -11.23 -8.52 0.39
C GLU A 38 -12.52 -8.17 1.14
N ARG A 39 -12.47 -7.16 2.01
CA ARG A 39 -13.66 -6.70 2.75
C ARG A 39 -14.67 -6.05 1.81
N VAL A 40 -14.22 -5.18 0.89
CA VAL A 40 -15.06 -4.60 -0.16
C VAL A 40 -15.68 -5.69 -1.03
N GLY A 41 -14.85 -6.63 -1.52
CA GLY A 41 -15.34 -7.74 -2.36
C GLY A 41 -16.40 -8.60 -1.68
N ARG A 42 -16.22 -8.88 -0.38
CA ARG A 42 -17.22 -9.62 0.42
C ARG A 42 -18.54 -8.87 0.55
N LEU A 43 -18.52 -7.56 0.79
CA LEU A 43 -19.76 -6.77 0.89
C LEU A 43 -20.49 -6.71 -0.45
N LEU A 44 -19.76 -6.49 -1.55
CA LEU A 44 -20.33 -6.51 -2.90
C LEU A 44 -21.01 -7.85 -3.22
N SER A 45 -20.36 -8.97 -2.88
CA SER A 45 -20.91 -10.30 -3.14
C SER A 45 -22.22 -10.62 -2.40
N LYS A 46 -22.48 -9.93 -1.29
CA LYS A 46 -23.65 -10.17 -0.44
C LYS A 46 -24.78 -9.16 -0.66
N GLY A 47 -24.57 -8.10 -1.44
CA GLY A 47 -25.57 -7.07 -1.73
C GLY A 47 -25.99 -6.24 -0.51
N TRP A 48 -25.04 -5.91 0.38
CA TRP A 48 -25.31 -5.16 1.62
C TRP A 48 -25.61 -3.67 1.37
N LEU A 49 -26.09 -2.96 2.40
CA LEU A 49 -26.51 -1.55 2.32
C LEU A 49 -25.42 -0.63 1.72
N ASP A 50 -25.85 0.30 0.86
CA ASP A 50 -24.96 1.24 0.15
C ASP A 50 -24.08 2.09 1.08
N ASP A 51 -24.61 2.50 2.24
CA ASP A 51 -23.85 3.30 3.21
C ASP A 51 -22.68 2.51 3.79
N GLU A 52 -22.87 1.24 4.13
CA GLU A 52 -21.79 0.40 4.66
C GLU A 52 -20.72 0.17 3.60
N LEU A 53 -21.14 -0.13 2.37
CA LEU A 53 -20.23 -0.27 1.23
C LEU A 53 -19.39 1.00 1.03
N LYS A 54 -20.01 2.18 1.13
CA LYS A 54 -19.32 3.46 1.02
C LYS A 54 -18.27 3.66 2.11
N HIS A 55 -18.60 3.36 3.37
CA HIS A 55 -17.63 3.48 4.46
C HIS A 55 -16.46 2.50 4.29
N VAL A 56 -16.73 1.26 3.89
CA VAL A 56 -15.65 0.27 3.67
C VAL A 56 -14.81 0.62 2.44
N ALA A 57 -15.39 1.18 1.39
CA ALA A 57 -14.64 1.70 0.25
C ALA A 57 -13.68 2.82 0.67
N GLN A 58 -14.12 3.75 1.53
CA GLN A 58 -13.25 4.81 2.08
C GLN A 58 -12.09 4.25 2.91
N MET A 59 -12.34 3.19 3.70
CA MET A 59 -11.25 2.51 4.42
C MET A 59 -10.27 1.84 3.46
N CYS A 60 -10.76 1.27 2.37
CA CYS A 60 -9.91 0.70 1.32
C CYS A 60 -9.05 1.79 0.66
N ASP A 61 -9.64 2.95 0.34
CA ASP A 61 -8.91 4.09 -0.23
C ASP A 61 -7.81 4.57 0.72
N ALA A 62 -8.11 4.69 2.02
CA ALA A 62 -7.12 5.08 3.03
C ALA A 62 -5.98 4.05 3.15
N ALA A 63 -6.29 2.75 3.11
CA ALA A 63 -5.29 1.69 3.17
C ALA A 63 -4.38 1.68 1.94
N VAL A 64 -4.92 1.89 0.74
CA VAL A 64 -4.12 2.03 -0.49
C VAL A 64 -3.29 3.32 -0.46
N GLY A 65 -3.84 4.42 0.06
CA GLY A 65 -3.06 5.65 0.26
C GLY A 65 -1.85 5.43 1.18
N HIS A 66 -2.02 4.70 2.27
CA HIS A 66 -0.91 4.33 3.16
C HIS A 66 0.09 3.40 2.47
N LEU A 67 -0.38 2.45 1.66
CA LEU A 67 0.48 1.58 0.84
C LEU A 67 1.40 2.38 -0.08
N THR A 68 0.87 3.41 -0.76
CA THR A 68 1.67 4.31 -1.60
C THR A 68 2.76 5.01 -0.80
N VAL A 69 2.42 5.59 0.36
CA VAL A 69 3.39 6.28 1.23
C VAL A 69 4.52 5.34 1.67
N CYS A 70 4.19 4.11 2.08
CA CYS A 70 5.21 3.13 2.46
C CYS A 70 6.07 2.69 1.27
N ALA A 71 5.49 2.55 0.08
CA ALA A 71 6.22 2.18 -1.13
C ALA A 71 7.21 3.27 -1.56
N ASP A 72 6.81 4.54 -1.47
CA ASP A 72 7.68 5.68 -1.76
C ASP A 72 8.81 5.81 -0.73
N THR A 73 8.49 5.58 0.55
CA THR A 73 9.48 5.57 1.64
C THR A 73 10.50 4.45 1.44
N TYR A 74 10.04 3.26 1.03
CA TYR A 74 10.93 2.13 0.70
C TYR A 74 11.84 2.45 -0.48
N GLU A 75 11.31 3.05 -1.56
CA GLU A 75 12.11 3.46 -2.72
C GLU A 75 13.25 4.40 -2.32
N GLN A 76 12.95 5.39 -1.48
CA GLN A 76 13.95 6.34 -0.97
C GLN A 76 15.02 5.66 -0.12
N ALA A 77 14.63 4.77 0.80
CA ALA A 77 15.56 4.03 1.64
C ALA A 77 16.41 3.03 0.84
N ALA A 78 15.81 2.33 -0.13
CA ALA A 78 16.48 1.34 -0.96
C ALA A 78 17.52 1.97 -1.90
N ALA A 79 17.28 3.19 -2.37
CA ALA A 79 18.25 3.95 -3.17
C ALA A 79 19.54 4.24 -2.40
N GLN A 80 19.48 4.37 -1.07
CA GLN A 80 20.62 4.67 -0.21
C GLN A 80 21.23 3.43 0.45
N GLY A 81 20.45 2.35 0.59
CA GLY A 81 20.79 1.16 1.37
C GLY A 81 21.21 -0.08 0.58
N LYS A 82 21.78 0.07 -0.63
CA LYS A 82 22.19 -1.10 -1.44
C LYS A 82 23.23 -1.95 -0.67
N GLY A 83 22.92 -3.23 -0.45
CA GLY A 83 23.76 -4.17 0.31
C GLY A 83 23.57 -4.14 1.84
N ALA A 84 22.63 -3.34 2.36
CA ALA A 84 22.33 -3.29 3.79
C ALA A 84 21.49 -4.47 4.31
N LEU A 85 20.89 -5.25 3.41
CA LEU A 85 20.09 -6.42 3.72
C LEU A 85 20.71 -7.68 3.11
N ASP A 86 20.37 -8.82 3.71
CA ASP A 86 20.55 -10.11 3.06
C ASP A 86 19.91 -10.10 1.67
N GLU A 87 20.58 -10.71 0.69
CA GLU A 87 20.18 -10.69 -0.71
C GLU A 87 18.77 -11.26 -0.92
N SER A 88 18.41 -12.33 -0.20
CA SER A 88 17.09 -12.94 -0.31
C SER A 88 15.97 -12.04 0.25
N VAL A 89 16.25 -11.35 1.36
CA VAL A 89 15.32 -10.39 1.97
C VAL A 89 15.18 -9.16 1.09
N TRP A 90 16.28 -8.66 0.53
CA TRP A 90 16.27 -7.53 -0.39
C TRP A 90 15.46 -7.83 -1.66
N HIS A 91 15.64 -9.00 -2.26
CA HIS A 91 14.89 -9.39 -3.45
C HIS A 91 13.39 -9.51 -3.20
N THR A 92 12.99 -10.18 -2.11
CA THR A 92 11.57 -10.31 -1.76
C THR A 92 10.94 -8.98 -1.37
N ALA A 93 11.68 -8.09 -0.69
CA ALA A 93 11.23 -6.72 -0.41
C ALA A 93 11.02 -5.91 -1.71
N ASN A 94 11.93 -6.01 -2.67
CA ASN A 94 11.79 -5.34 -3.97
C ASN A 94 10.62 -5.86 -4.78
N SER A 95 10.40 -7.18 -4.80
CA SER A 95 9.23 -7.76 -5.48
C SER A 95 7.93 -7.29 -4.84
N LEU A 96 7.86 -7.27 -3.50
CA LEU A 96 6.73 -6.71 -2.76
C LEU A 96 6.50 -5.23 -3.08
N TRP A 97 7.56 -4.44 -3.16
CA TRP A 97 7.51 -3.04 -3.55
C TRP A 97 6.93 -2.83 -4.95
N HIS A 98 7.41 -3.58 -5.95
CA HIS A 98 6.87 -3.53 -7.31
C HIS A 98 5.38 -3.90 -7.36
N ALA A 99 4.98 -4.98 -6.67
CA ALA A 99 3.59 -5.41 -6.63
C ALA A 99 2.68 -4.40 -5.90
N SER A 100 3.20 -3.75 -4.86
CA SER A 100 2.50 -2.70 -4.10
C SER A 100 2.23 -1.47 -4.97
N ARG A 101 3.25 -1.01 -5.72
CA ARG A 101 3.11 0.13 -6.64
C ARG A 101 2.12 -0.14 -7.77
N ASP A 102 2.18 -1.33 -8.38
CA ASP A 102 1.22 -1.68 -9.45
C ASP A 102 -0.21 -1.73 -8.91
N THR A 103 -0.41 -2.28 -7.71
CA THR A 103 -1.72 -2.34 -7.06
C THR A 103 -2.28 -0.94 -6.76
N ALA A 104 -1.46 -0.05 -6.18
CA ALA A 104 -1.87 1.32 -5.90
C ALA A 104 -2.22 2.08 -7.19
N ARG A 105 -1.38 1.98 -8.22
CA ARG A 105 -1.62 2.60 -9.54
C ARG A 105 -2.94 2.12 -10.17
N ARG A 106 -3.23 0.82 -10.12
CA ARG A 106 -4.47 0.26 -10.68
C ARG A 106 -5.70 0.65 -9.88
N HIS A 107 -5.57 0.77 -8.56
CA HIS A 107 -6.65 1.29 -7.72
C HIS A 107 -7.06 2.71 -8.11
N ASP A 108 -6.09 3.60 -8.28
CA ASP A 108 -6.32 4.98 -8.68
C ASP A 108 -6.87 5.11 -10.11
N LEU A 109 -6.34 4.31 -11.04
CA LEU A 109 -6.81 4.26 -12.42
C LEU A 109 -8.28 3.81 -12.48
N ARG A 110 -8.62 2.73 -11.78
CA ARG A 110 -9.99 2.25 -11.66
C ARG A 110 -10.89 3.33 -11.04
N ALA A 111 -10.49 3.95 -9.93
CA ALA A 111 -11.28 4.99 -9.28
C ALA A 111 -11.54 6.19 -10.22
N THR A 112 -10.55 6.54 -11.04
CA THR A 112 -10.67 7.61 -12.05
C THR A 112 -11.63 7.23 -13.18
N LEU A 113 -11.55 6.00 -13.69
CA LEU A 113 -12.43 5.53 -14.76
C LEU A 113 -13.87 5.41 -14.30
N VAL A 114 -14.10 4.87 -13.10
CA VAL A 114 -15.44 4.76 -12.51
C VAL A 114 -16.06 6.16 -12.29
N LYS A 115 -15.29 7.16 -11.87
CA LYS A 115 -15.80 8.54 -11.76
C LYS A 115 -16.17 9.18 -13.10
N ARG A 116 -15.54 8.72 -14.20
CA ARG A 116 -15.80 9.21 -15.57
C ARG A 116 -16.93 8.45 -16.26
N LEU A 117 -17.42 7.37 -15.66
CA LEU A 117 -18.66 6.72 -16.06
C LEU A 117 -19.82 7.71 -15.77
N GLY A 118 -20.17 8.57 -16.73
CA GLY A 118 -21.41 9.36 -16.75
C GLY A 118 -22.47 8.83 -17.75
N ARG A 119 -22.28 9.11 -19.05
CA ARG A 119 -23.03 8.47 -20.16
C ARG A 119 -22.09 7.51 -20.86
N HIS A 120 -22.27 6.20 -20.71
CA HIS A 120 -21.24 5.25 -21.11
C HIS A 120 -21.47 4.69 -22.52
N THR A 121 -20.38 4.52 -23.26
CA THR A 121 -20.35 3.67 -24.45
C THR A 121 -19.97 2.24 -24.05
N ALA A 122 -20.28 1.27 -24.92
CA ALA A 122 -19.84 -0.12 -24.71
C ALA A 122 -18.31 -0.23 -24.54
N GLU A 123 -17.55 0.58 -25.28
CA GLU A 123 -16.09 0.66 -25.17
C GLU A 123 -15.62 1.11 -23.79
N GLN A 124 -16.27 2.11 -23.19
CA GLN A 124 -15.93 2.59 -21.85
C GLN A 124 -16.22 1.54 -20.78
N LEU A 125 -17.34 0.81 -20.91
CA LEU A 125 -17.66 -0.30 -20.02
C LEU A 125 -16.64 -1.43 -20.14
N GLN A 126 -16.22 -1.76 -21.37
CA GLN A 126 -15.19 -2.76 -21.61
C GLN A 126 -13.85 -2.34 -21.02
N GLN A 127 -13.46 -1.07 -21.16
CA GLN A 127 -12.24 -0.54 -20.56
C GLN A 127 -12.26 -0.69 -19.04
N VAL A 128 -13.39 -0.35 -18.40
CA VAL A 128 -13.53 -0.50 -16.95
C VAL A 128 -13.46 -1.96 -16.52
N GLN A 129 -14.12 -2.87 -17.25
CA GLN A 129 -14.05 -4.30 -16.99
C GLN A 129 -12.60 -4.82 -17.02
N VAL A 130 -11.84 -4.46 -18.06
CA VAL A 130 -10.43 -4.85 -18.18
C VAL A 130 -9.61 -4.32 -17.00
N GLU A 131 -9.84 -3.08 -16.56
CA GLU A 131 -9.12 -2.53 -15.41
C GLU A 131 -9.47 -3.20 -14.09
N PHE A 132 -10.71 -3.67 -13.91
CA PHE A 132 -11.07 -4.51 -12.76
C PHE A 132 -10.33 -5.84 -12.76
N GLU A 133 -10.22 -6.51 -13.92
CA GLU A 133 -9.48 -7.78 -14.06
C GLU A 133 -7.98 -7.60 -13.80
N LEU A 134 -7.43 -6.50 -14.30
CA LEU A 134 -6.04 -6.14 -14.06
C LEU A 134 -5.77 -5.82 -12.59
N GLN A 135 -6.66 -5.10 -11.91
CA GLN A 135 -6.54 -4.85 -10.47
C GLN A 135 -6.63 -6.15 -9.66
N ALA A 136 -7.53 -7.06 -10.03
CA ALA A 136 -7.62 -8.36 -9.38
C ALA A 136 -6.31 -9.15 -9.53
N SER A 137 -5.68 -9.08 -10.71
CA SER A 137 -4.40 -9.72 -10.99
C SER A 137 -3.26 -9.10 -10.16
N SER A 138 -3.19 -7.77 -10.05
CA SER A 138 -2.16 -7.12 -9.23
C SER A 138 -2.32 -7.42 -7.73
N LEU A 139 -3.55 -7.50 -7.24
CA LEU A 139 -3.84 -7.90 -5.86
C LEU A 139 -3.40 -9.34 -5.58
N LEU A 140 -3.62 -10.26 -6.52
CA LEU A 140 -3.13 -11.64 -6.39
C LEU A 140 -1.60 -11.68 -6.34
N ALA A 141 -0.92 -10.96 -7.23
CA ALA A 141 0.54 -10.86 -7.22
C ALA A 141 1.07 -10.29 -5.90
N MET A 142 0.49 -9.19 -5.41
CA MET A 142 0.86 -8.59 -4.12
C MET A 142 0.69 -9.57 -2.96
N ARG A 143 -0.35 -10.40 -2.96
CA ARG A 143 -0.55 -11.45 -1.94
C ARG A 143 0.50 -12.55 -1.99
N GLN A 144 0.95 -12.92 -3.19
CA GLN A 144 2.06 -13.89 -3.36
C GLN A 144 3.36 -13.31 -2.81
N GLU A 145 3.65 -12.04 -3.07
CA GLU A 145 4.85 -11.36 -2.56
C GLU A 145 4.79 -11.12 -1.05
N ILE A 146 3.63 -10.79 -0.48
CA ILE A 146 3.42 -10.75 0.97
C ILE A 146 3.78 -12.11 1.59
N ALA A 147 3.31 -13.21 1.00
CA ALA A 147 3.61 -14.54 1.50
C ALA A 147 5.09 -14.90 1.35
N ALA A 148 5.75 -14.48 0.27
CA ALA A 148 7.18 -14.68 0.06
C ALA A 148 8.03 -13.93 1.09
N TYR A 149 7.75 -12.64 1.30
CA TYR A 149 8.48 -11.82 2.28
C TYR A 149 8.28 -12.33 3.72
N ARG A 150 7.04 -12.67 4.11
CA ARG A 150 6.73 -13.22 5.44
C ARG A 150 7.48 -14.51 5.77
N LYS A 151 7.78 -15.36 4.77
CA LYS A 151 8.55 -16.59 5.00
C LYS A 151 9.95 -16.30 5.52
N LEU A 152 10.55 -15.19 5.10
CA LEU A 152 11.87 -14.75 5.55
C LEU A 152 11.79 -13.86 6.80
N ARG A 153 10.66 -13.18 6.99
CA ARG A 153 10.42 -12.21 8.07
C ARG A 153 9.08 -12.46 8.76
N PRO A 154 8.95 -13.51 9.59
CA PRO A 154 7.68 -13.83 10.24
C PRO A 154 7.25 -12.78 11.27
N ASP A 155 8.20 -12.11 11.92
CA ASP A 155 7.94 -11.10 12.98
C ASP A 155 7.64 -9.69 12.42
N ALA A 156 7.62 -9.52 11.10
CA ALA A 156 7.46 -8.22 10.45
C ALA A 156 6.01 -7.70 10.37
N GLN A 157 5.04 -8.46 10.89
CA GLN A 157 3.61 -8.14 10.78
C GLN A 157 2.99 -7.69 12.11
#